data_AF-A0A383ACR2-F1
#
_entry.id   AF-A0A383ACR2-F1
#
_cell.length_a   1.000
_cell.length_b   1.000
_cell.length_c   1.000
_cell.angle_alpha   90.00
_cell.angle_beta   90.00
_cell.angle_gamma   90.00
#
_symmetry.space_group_name_H-M   'P 1'
#
loop_
_entity.id
_entity.type
_entity.pdbx_description
1 polymer ?
#
loop_
_entity_poly.entity_id
_entity_poly.type
_entity_poly.pdbx_seq_one_letter_code
_entity_poly.pdbx_strand_id
1 'polypeptide(L)'
;SWIQQTNIFQYLGVHYVDIIYFVTGAKPFRVMAVGQKNFLKNNGIDTFDAIEVVIEWKKGTNTFSSTFLCNWIDPNSTSAVSYQSIKFIGTKGRIESDQKNRGLQLITDRDGIEDINPYFNQNYTIENNVFFKGYGIESFLQFFQDCNLIFESKKTSKYFEKIRPTFSNSIHSVSVIEAVNKSLKNNGKWIRL
;
A
#
# COMPACT_ATOMS: atom_id res chain seq x y z
N SER A 1 6.72 21.38 12.15
CA SER A 1 6.36 19.99 12.52
C SER A 1 6.53 19.08 11.30
N TRP A 2 6.87 17.79 11.45
CA TRP A 2 7.09 16.86 10.32
C TRP A 2 5.84 16.73 9.43
N ILE A 3 4.65 16.80 10.03
CA ILE A 3 3.35 16.68 9.34
C ILE A 3 3.11 17.76 8.28
N GLN A 4 3.77 18.92 8.40
CA GLN A 4 3.67 20.04 7.45
C GLN A 4 4.59 19.85 6.23
N GLN A 5 5.54 18.92 6.30
CA GLN A 5 6.48 18.61 5.22
C GLN A 5 6.02 17.40 4.39
N THR A 6 4.89 16.80 4.76
CA THR A 6 4.30 15.63 4.12
C THR A 6 2.79 15.81 3.98
N ASN A 7 2.13 14.86 3.32
CA ASN A 7 0.68 14.78 3.26
C ASN A 7 0.20 13.34 3.46
N ILE A 8 -1.12 13.18 3.62
CA ILE A 8 -1.70 11.87 3.95
C ILE A 8 -1.46 10.82 2.86
N PHE A 9 -1.44 11.22 1.58
CA PHE A 9 -1.16 10.28 0.49
C PHE A 9 0.29 9.78 0.55
N GLN A 10 1.25 10.67 0.82
CA GLN A 10 2.65 10.30 1.00
C GLN A 10 2.86 9.39 2.22
N TYR A 11 2.07 9.58 3.28
CA TYR A 11 2.19 8.81 4.52
C TYR A 11 1.54 7.43 4.43
N LEU A 12 0.31 7.32 3.90
CA LEU A 12 -0.43 6.06 3.85
C LEU A 12 -0.70 5.56 2.42
N GLY A 13 -1.10 6.45 1.51
CA GLY A 13 -1.49 6.10 0.15
C GLY A 13 -0.39 5.38 -0.64
N VAL A 14 0.87 5.78 -0.45
CA VAL A 14 2.03 5.19 -1.12
C VAL A 14 2.17 3.67 -0.90
N HIS A 15 1.78 3.15 0.27
CA HIS A 15 1.88 1.72 0.55
C HIS A 15 0.95 0.91 -0.37
N TYR A 16 -0.22 1.46 -0.71
CA TYR A 16 -1.16 0.82 -1.63
C TYR A 16 -0.72 0.94 -3.09
N VAL A 17 0.01 2.00 -3.46
CA VAL A 17 0.69 2.08 -4.76
C VAL A 17 1.68 0.94 -4.91
N ASP A 18 2.47 0.68 -3.87
CA ASP A 18 3.45 -0.42 -3.85
C ASP A 18 2.77 -1.79 -3.93
N ILE A 19 1.69 -2.02 -3.16
CA ILE A 19 0.90 -3.26 -3.22
C ILE A 19 0.34 -3.49 -4.64
N ILE A 20 -0.25 -2.48 -5.26
CA ILE A 20 -0.80 -2.61 -6.62
C ILE A 20 0.31 -2.95 -7.61
N TYR A 21 1.45 -2.26 -7.54
CA TYR A 21 2.61 -2.56 -8.39
C TYR A 21 3.12 -3.99 -8.15
N PHE A 22 3.28 -4.40 -6.90
CA PHE A 22 3.78 -5.73 -6.52
C PHE A 22 2.87 -6.85 -7.01
N VAL A 23 1.56 -6.74 -6.79
CA VAL A 23 0.58 -7.79 -7.15
C VAL A 23 0.35 -7.84 -8.66
N THR A 24 0.26 -6.68 -9.32
CA THR A 24 -0.13 -6.64 -10.73
C THR A 24 1.05 -6.59 -11.68
N GLY A 25 2.21 -6.06 -11.26
CA GLY A 25 3.32 -5.69 -12.13
C GLY A 25 3.00 -4.54 -13.10
N ALA A 26 1.86 -3.86 -12.95
CA ALA A 26 1.48 -2.75 -13.80
C ALA A 26 2.18 -1.46 -13.34
N LYS A 27 2.61 -0.64 -14.30
CA LYS A 27 3.28 0.63 -14.00
C LYS A 27 2.28 1.78 -14.01
N PRO A 28 2.42 2.76 -13.12
CA PRO A 28 1.59 3.97 -13.15
C PRO A 28 1.86 4.73 -14.45
N PHE A 29 0.81 5.19 -15.11
CA PHE A 29 0.86 5.85 -16.42
C PHE A 29 0.54 7.34 -16.32
N ARG A 30 -0.54 7.69 -15.62
CA ARG A 30 -0.87 9.07 -15.27
C ARG A 30 -1.66 9.11 -13.98
N VAL A 31 -1.57 10.23 -13.28
CA VAL A 31 -2.17 10.47 -11.97
C VAL A 31 -2.91 11.80 -11.97
N MET A 32 -4.05 11.85 -11.31
CA MET A 32 -4.74 13.07 -10.96
C MET A 32 -5.09 13.02 -9.47
N ALA A 33 -4.96 14.16 -8.80
CA ALA A 33 -5.18 14.29 -7.38
C ALA A 33 -5.83 15.64 -7.05
N VAL A 34 -6.82 15.60 -6.17
CA VAL A 34 -7.46 16.76 -5.55
C VAL A 34 -7.36 16.60 -4.03
N GLY A 35 -7.54 17.68 -3.28
CA GLY A 35 -7.49 17.58 -1.82
C GLY A 35 -8.17 18.76 -1.13
N GLN A 36 -8.62 18.51 0.08
CA GLN A 36 -9.26 19.47 0.96
C GLN A 36 -8.28 19.95 2.03
N LYS A 37 -8.21 21.26 2.27
CA LYS A 37 -7.32 21.87 3.25
C LYS A 37 -8.04 22.98 4.02
N ASN A 38 -8.82 22.57 5.02
CA ASN A 38 -9.71 23.43 5.78
C ASN A 38 -9.51 23.23 7.30
N PHE A 39 -9.87 22.06 7.84
CA PHE A 39 -9.96 21.83 9.28
C PHE A 39 -8.61 21.90 9.97
N LEU A 40 -7.62 21.13 9.50
CA LEU A 40 -6.28 21.08 10.08
C LEU A 40 -5.60 22.44 9.98
N LYS A 41 -5.76 23.12 8.85
CA LYS A 41 -5.24 24.49 8.65
C LYS A 41 -5.84 25.47 9.66
N ASN A 42 -7.15 25.41 9.90
CA ASN A 42 -7.84 26.23 10.90
C ASN A 42 -7.41 25.91 12.34
N ASN A 43 -6.86 24.71 12.58
CA ASN A 43 -6.28 24.29 13.85
C ASN A 43 -4.75 24.47 13.92
N GLY A 44 -4.16 25.28 13.04
CA GLY A 44 -2.73 25.61 13.05
C GLY A 44 -1.80 24.56 12.42
N ILE A 45 -2.34 23.53 11.77
CA ILE A 45 -1.58 22.47 11.09
C ILE A 45 -1.70 22.65 9.58
N ASP A 46 -0.66 23.18 8.94
CA ASP A 46 -0.67 23.49 7.51
C ASP A 46 -0.49 22.26 6.58
N THR A 47 -1.41 21.30 6.61
CA THR A 47 -1.45 20.15 5.70
C THR A 47 -2.87 19.91 5.17
N PHE A 48 -3.04 18.99 4.22
CA PHE A 48 -4.37 18.59 3.71
C PHE A 48 -5.14 17.79 4.77
N ASP A 49 -6.44 18.01 4.88
CA ASP A 49 -7.33 17.15 5.66
C ASP A 49 -7.50 15.79 4.98
N ALA A 50 -7.68 15.85 3.65
CA ALA A 50 -7.96 14.71 2.80
C ALA A 50 -7.39 14.93 1.38
N ILE A 51 -7.05 13.82 0.72
CA ILE A 51 -6.55 13.78 -0.65
C ILE A 51 -7.20 12.60 -1.36
N GLU A 52 -7.84 12.87 -2.49
CA GLU A 52 -8.32 11.86 -3.42
C GLU A 52 -7.39 11.77 -4.63
N VAL A 53 -7.04 10.54 -5.02
CA VAL A 53 -6.13 10.28 -6.15
C VAL A 53 -6.74 9.24 -7.08
N VAL A 54 -6.70 9.51 -8.38
CA VAL A 54 -6.95 8.51 -9.42
C VAL A 54 -5.65 8.22 -10.16
N ILE A 55 -5.31 6.95 -10.28
CA ILE A 55 -4.13 6.48 -11.01
C ILE A 55 -4.59 5.57 -12.14
N GLU A 56 -4.12 5.85 -13.35
CA GLU A 56 -4.20 4.89 -14.45
C GLU A 56 -2.91 4.07 -14.51
N TRP A 57 -3.07 2.77 -14.67
CA TRP A 57 -2.00 1.78 -14.70
C TRP A 57 -1.92 1.11 -16.06
N LYS A 58 -0.71 0.69 -16.45
CA LYS A 58 -0.47 -0.01 -17.71
C LYS A 58 0.41 -1.25 -17.52
N LYS A 59 0.00 -2.36 -18.12
CA LYS A 59 0.78 -3.61 -18.24
C LYS A 59 0.65 -4.17 -19.65
N GLY A 60 1.66 -3.95 -20.49
CA GLY A 60 1.58 -4.27 -21.91
C GLY A 60 0.49 -3.42 -22.59
N THR A 61 -0.49 -4.07 -23.21
CA THR A 61 -1.67 -3.42 -23.83
C THR A 61 -2.81 -3.20 -22.85
N ASN A 62 -2.78 -3.83 -21.66
CA ASN A 62 -3.85 -3.75 -20.69
C ASN A 62 -3.72 -2.51 -19.80
N THR A 63 -4.86 -1.94 -19.44
CA THR A 63 -4.96 -0.78 -18.55
C THR A 63 -6.05 -1.00 -17.52
N PHE A 64 -5.86 -0.41 -16.33
CA PHE A 64 -6.90 -0.30 -15.32
C PHE A 64 -6.69 0.99 -14.51
N SER A 65 -7.67 1.34 -13.69
CA SER A 65 -7.58 2.50 -12.80
C SER A 65 -7.71 2.09 -11.34
N SER A 66 -7.13 2.86 -10.45
CA SER A 66 -7.37 2.76 -9.01
C SER A 66 -7.69 4.13 -8.43
N THR A 67 -8.54 4.14 -7.42
CA THR A 67 -8.91 5.34 -6.67
C THR A 67 -8.42 5.21 -5.22
N PHE A 68 -7.80 6.25 -4.71
CA PHE A 68 -7.34 6.36 -3.33
C PHE A 68 -8.11 7.47 -2.64
N LEU A 69 -8.58 7.18 -1.43
CA LEU A 69 -9.21 8.14 -0.54
C LEU A 69 -8.40 8.15 0.75
N CYS A 70 -7.64 9.22 0.97
CA CYS A 70 -6.71 9.31 2.08
C CYS A 70 -7.11 10.49 2.97
N ASN A 71 -7.31 10.24 4.27
CA ASN A 71 -7.74 11.26 5.23
C ASN A 71 -6.83 11.25 6.47
N TRP A 72 -6.39 12.44 6.91
CA TRP A 72 -5.80 12.62 8.24
C TRP A 72 -6.87 12.69 9.33
N ILE A 73 -8.07 13.13 8.95
CA ILE A 73 -9.21 13.27 9.85
C ILE A 73 -10.09 12.00 9.81
N ASP A 74 -10.47 11.51 10.98
CA ASP A 74 -11.45 10.45 11.19
C ASP A 74 -12.22 10.78 12.50
N PRO A 75 -13.46 10.32 12.71
CA PRO A 75 -14.18 10.56 13.95
C PRO A 75 -13.45 10.00 15.17
N ASN A 76 -13.40 10.75 16.27
CA ASN A 76 -12.76 10.31 17.53
C ASN A 76 -13.39 9.04 18.13
N SER A 77 -14.63 8.70 17.75
CA SER A 77 -15.35 7.51 18.18
C SER A 77 -15.09 6.27 17.31
N THR A 78 -14.15 6.35 16.36
CA THR A 78 -13.74 5.21 15.52
C THR A 78 -13.18 4.07 16.38
N SER A 79 -13.39 2.83 15.95
CA SER A 79 -12.96 1.64 16.70
C SER A 79 -11.47 1.30 16.53
N ALA A 80 -10.73 2.06 15.72
CA ALA A 80 -9.34 1.78 15.41
C ALA A 80 -8.52 3.08 15.28
N VAL A 81 -7.27 3.06 15.73
CA VAL A 81 -6.35 4.21 15.65
C VAL A 81 -6.06 4.61 14.20
N SER A 82 -6.14 3.65 13.28
CA SER A 82 -6.16 3.89 11.84
C SER A 82 -7.20 2.97 11.21
N TYR A 83 -7.80 3.43 10.12
CA TYR A 83 -8.66 2.60 9.28
C TYR A 83 -8.11 2.56 7.87
N GLN A 84 -7.93 1.34 7.37
CA GLN A 84 -7.29 1.07 6.11
C GLN A 84 -8.02 -0.08 5.41
N SER A 85 -8.26 0.07 4.11
CA SER A 85 -8.89 -0.96 3.31
C SER A 85 -8.41 -0.89 1.86
N ILE A 86 -8.48 -2.03 1.18
CA ILE A 86 -8.24 -2.13 -0.26
C ILE A 86 -9.22 -3.11 -0.88
N LYS A 87 -9.65 -2.81 -2.10
CA LYS A 87 -10.53 -3.66 -2.90
C LYS A 87 -10.01 -3.77 -4.33
N PHE A 88 -9.78 -4.99 -4.78
CA PHE A 88 -9.49 -5.30 -6.17
C PHE A 88 -10.71 -5.95 -6.78
N ILE A 89 -11.14 -5.44 -7.94
CA ILE A 89 -12.27 -5.98 -8.68
C ILE A 89 -11.75 -6.41 -10.04
N GLY A 90 -11.94 -7.69 -10.35
CA GLY A 90 -11.62 -8.29 -11.64
C GLY A 90 -12.87 -8.80 -12.33
N THR A 91 -12.68 -9.42 -13.50
CA THR A 91 -13.79 -9.92 -14.33
C THR A 91 -14.46 -11.19 -13.81
N LYS A 92 -13.89 -11.86 -12.81
CA LYS A 92 -14.38 -13.15 -12.26
C LYS A 92 -14.63 -13.12 -10.76
N GLY A 93 -14.55 -11.92 -10.16
CA GLY A 93 -14.60 -11.79 -8.71
C GLY A 93 -13.85 -10.57 -8.19
N ARG A 94 -13.81 -10.48 -6.86
CA ARG A 94 -13.15 -9.41 -6.10
C ARG A 94 -12.43 -9.98 -4.89
N ILE A 95 -11.36 -9.30 -4.49
CA ILE A 95 -10.70 -9.53 -3.20
C ILE A 95 -10.65 -8.21 -2.44
N GLU A 96 -10.99 -8.26 -1.15
CA GLU A 96 -10.98 -7.08 -0.29
C GLU A 96 -10.30 -7.35 1.04
N SER A 97 -9.62 -6.33 1.56
CA SER A 97 -9.05 -6.32 2.90
C SER A 97 -9.61 -5.12 3.64
N ASP A 98 -10.05 -5.36 4.88
CA ASP A 98 -10.48 -4.33 5.82
C ASP A 98 -9.66 -4.52 7.10
N GLN A 99 -8.88 -3.51 7.50
CA GLN A 99 -8.04 -3.60 8.68
C GLN A 99 -8.84 -3.90 9.97
N LYS A 100 -10.08 -3.42 10.08
CA LYS A 100 -10.95 -3.68 11.23
C LYS A 100 -11.45 -5.12 11.23
N ASN A 101 -11.55 -5.75 10.07
CA ASN A 101 -11.88 -7.17 9.91
C ASN A 101 -10.67 -7.95 9.39
N ARG A 102 -9.75 -8.30 10.30
CA ARG A 102 -8.45 -8.92 9.96
C ARG A 102 -8.60 -10.09 8.99
N GLY A 103 -8.04 -9.93 7.80
CA GLY A 103 -8.02 -10.93 6.76
C GLY A 103 -8.17 -10.34 5.37
N LEU A 104 -8.41 -11.24 4.42
CA LEU A 104 -8.81 -10.97 3.05
C LEU A 104 -10.10 -11.74 2.81
N GLN A 105 -11.10 -11.09 2.24
CA GLN A 105 -12.27 -11.77 1.74
C GLN A 105 -12.15 -11.91 0.23
N LEU A 106 -12.12 -13.14 -0.26
CA LEU A 106 -12.13 -13.50 -1.67
C LEU A 106 -13.54 -13.88 -2.07
N ILE A 107 -14.04 -13.27 -3.15
CA ILE A 107 -15.38 -13.53 -3.68
C ILE A 107 -15.24 -13.82 -5.16
N THR A 108 -15.65 -15.01 -5.58
CA THR A 108 -15.56 -15.44 -6.98
C THR A 108 -16.90 -15.96 -7.48
N ASP A 109 -17.13 -15.84 -8.78
CA ASP A 109 -18.37 -16.32 -9.41
C ASP A 109 -18.51 -17.86 -9.31
N ARG A 110 -17.38 -18.58 -9.19
CA ARG A 110 -17.34 -20.04 -9.16
C ARG A 110 -17.49 -20.61 -7.75
N ASP A 111 -16.69 -20.10 -6.81
CA ASP A 111 -16.48 -20.74 -5.51
C ASP A 111 -17.16 -19.96 -4.35
N GLY A 112 -17.82 -18.84 -4.65
CA GLY A 112 -18.54 -18.05 -3.65
C GLY A 112 -17.61 -17.18 -2.81
N ILE A 113 -17.81 -17.18 -1.48
CA ILE A 113 -17.09 -16.33 -0.51
C ILE A 113 -16.12 -17.19 0.31
N GLU A 114 -14.89 -16.72 0.43
CA GLU A 114 -13.85 -17.30 1.29
C GLU A 114 -13.19 -16.20 2.14
N ASP A 115 -13.11 -16.41 3.45
CA ASP A 115 -12.38 -15.53 4.38
C ASP A 115 -11.00 -16.12 4.70
N ILE A 116 -9.95 -15.43 4.25
CA ILE A 116 -8.55 -15.83 4.39
C ILE A 116 -7.91 -14.97 5.48
N ASN A 117 -7.43 -15.57 6.58
CA ASN A 117 -6.80 -14.82 7.67
C ASN A 117 -5.32 -15.17 7.85
N PRO A 118 -4.39 -14.41 7.22
CA PRO A 118 -2.98 -14.53 7.53
C PRO A 118 -2.71 -13.78 8.84
N TYR A 119 -2.62 -14.49 9.97
CA TYR A 119 -2.28 -13.86 11.25
C TYR A 119 -0.96 -13.08 11.15
N PHE A 120 -0.97 -11.82 11.62
CA PHE A 120 0.23 -10.95 11.63
C PHE A 120 1.38 -11.60 12.39
N ASN A 121 1.12 -11.94 13.65
CA ASN A 121 2.01 -12.70 14.51
C ASN A 121 1.15 -13.67 15.31
N GLN A 122 1.62 -14.89 15.44
CA GLN A 122 1.04 -15.94 16.26
C GLN A 122 2.15 -16.57 17.09
N ASN A 123 1.95 -16.68 18.40
CA ASN A 123 2.77 -17.50 19.26
C ASN A 123 2.06 -18.83 19.56
N TYR A 124 2.82 -19.90 19.72
CA TYR A 124 2.31 -21.21 20.11
C TYR A 124 3.38 -22.00 20.85
N THR A 125 2.96 -22.92 21.71
CA THR A 125 3.87 -23.70 22.56
C THR A 125 3.83 -25.17 22.16
N ILE A 126 5.00 -25.78 21.96
CA ILE A 126 5.16 -27.24 21.77
C ILE A 126 6.19 -27.71 22.78
N GLU A 127 5.85 -28.69 23.62
CA GLU A 127 6.77 -29.33 24.58
C GLU A 127 7.61 -28.31 25.38
N ASN A 128 6.95 -27.30 25.97
CA ASN A 128 7.54 -26.19 26.74
C ASN A 128 8.40 -25.18 25.96
N ASN A 129 8.49 -25.29 24.63
CA ASN A 129 9.15 -24.30 23.78
C ASN A 129 8.13 -23.36 23.13
N VAL A 130 8.41 -22.05 23.15
CA VAL A 130 7.58 -21.02 22.51
C VAL A 130 8.07 -20.77 21.09
N PHE A 131 7.18 -20.91 20.13
CA PHE A 131 7.39 -20.65 18.72
C PHE A 131 6.61 -19.42 18.30
N PHE A 132 7.11 -18.75 17.27
CA PHE A 132 6.45 -17.62 16.65
C PHE A 132 6.31 -17.83 15.15
N LYS A 133 5.17 -17.43 14.59
CA LYS A 133 4.83 -17.53 13.16
C LYS A 133 4.10 -16.27 12.71
N GLY A 134 4.08 -16.01 11.42
CA GLY A 134 3.31 -14.92 10.81
C GLY A 134 4.20 -13.93 10.11
N TYR A 135 3.59 -13.18 9.19
CA TYR A 135 4.35 -12.30 8.30
C TYR A 135 5.07 -11.16 9.04
N GLY A 136 4.64 -10.81 10.25
CA GLY A 136 5.31 -9.83 11.11
C GLY A 136 6.65 -10.28 11.66
N ILE A 137 6.97 -11.58 11.63
CA ILE A 137 8.29 -12.13 12.02
C ILE A 137 9.01 -12.71 10.82
N GLU A 138 8.29 -13.45 9.99
CA GLU A 138 8.84 -14.12 8.81
C GLU A 138 9.44 -13.11 7.81
N SER A 139 8.84 -11.93 7.64
CA SER A 139 9.38 -10.90 6.73
C SER A 139 10.76 -10.39 7.16
N PHE A 140 10.99 -10.21 8.46
CA PHE A 140 12.29 -9.80 8.99
C PHE A 140 13.32 -10.92 8.88
N LEU A 141 12.93 -12.16 9.24
CA LEU A 141 13.82 -13.32 9.11
C LEU A 141 14.21 -13.54 7.65
N GLN A 142 13.27 -13.38 6.73
CA GLN A 142 13.52 -13.50 5.29
C GLN A 142 14.56 -12.49 4.81
N PHE A 143 14.52 -11.24 5.29
CA PHE A 143 15.53 -10.25 4.94
C PHE A 143 16.95 -10.69 5.35
N PHE A 144 17.13 -11.19 6.57
CA PHE A 144 18.44 -11.68 7.02
C PHE A 144 18.90 -12.91 6.23
N GLN A 145 18.00 -13.82 5.89
CA GLN A 145 18.29 -14.97 5.03
C GLN A 145 18.74 -14.52 3.62
N ASP A 146 18.06 -13.54 3.03
CA ASP A 146 18.41 -12.99 1.73
C ASP A 146 19.80 -12.32 1.77
N CYS A 147 20.09 -11.55 2.82
CA CYS A 147 21.41 -10.96 3.05
C CYS A 147 22.50 -12.03 3.17
N ASN A 148 22.23 -13.13 3.89
CA ASN A 148 23.20 -14.22 4.02
C ASN A 148 23.49 -14.89 2.67
N LEU A 149 22.47 -15.08 1.82
CA LEU A 149 22.67 -15.62 0.46
C LEU A 149 23.54 -14.72 -0.42
N ILE A 150 23.48 -13.40 -0.22
CA ILE A 150 24.36 -12.46 -0.90
C ILE A 150 25.79 -12.55 -0.34
N PHE A 151 25.93 -12.55 0.98
CA PHE A 151 27.22 -12.64 1.66
C PHE A 151 28.00 -13.90 1.28
N GLU A 152 27.30 -15.05 1.22
CA GLU A 152 27.86 -16.33 0.78
C GLU A 152 28.04 -16.44 -0.74
N SER A 153 27.79 -15.37 -1.50
CA SER A 153 27.88 -15.34 -2.97
C SER A 153 26.98 -16.36 -3.70
N LYS A 154 25.94 -16.87 -3.03
CA LYS A 154 24.96 -17.81 -3.60
C LYS A 154 23.93 -17.12 -4.50
N LYS A 155 23.65 -15.83 -4.24
CA LYS A 155 22.74 -14.98 -5.02
C LYS A 155 23.31 -13.59 -5.18
N THR A 156 23.02 -12.93 -6.29
CA THR A 156 23.34 -11.51 -6.49
C THR A 156 22.20 -10.62 -5.99
N SER A 157 22.47 -9.35 -5.67
CA SER A 157 21.43 -8.38 -5.33
C SER A 157 20.34 -8.27 -6.40
N LYS A 158 20.74 -8.35 -7.67
CA LYS A 158 19.84 -8.32 -8.84
C LYS A 158 18.82 -9.45 -8.87
N TYR A 159 19.14 -10.62 -8.29
CA TYR A 159 18.20 -11.72 -8.16
C TYR A 159 16.94 -11.30 -7.39
N PHE A 160 17.10 -10.46 -6.36
CA PHE A 160 16.02 -10.07 -5.45
C PHE A 160 15.12 -8.97 -6.01
N GLU A 161 15.52 -8.23 -7.04
CA GLU A 161 14.71 -7.15 -7.65
C GLU A 161 13.32 -7.63 -8.13
N LYS A 162 13.18 -8.91 -8.45
CA LYS A 162 11.92 -9.51 -8.93
C LYS A 162 11.02 -10.03 -7.82
N ILE A 163 11.56 -10.24 -6.62
CA ILE A 163 10.89 -11.00 -5.55
C ILE A 163 10.87 -10.26 -4.20
N ARG A 164 11.54 -9.10 -4.10
CA ARG A 164 11.61 -8.27 -2.90
C ARG A 164 11.35 -6.79 -3.24
N PRO A 165 10.91 -6.00 -2.25
CA PRO A 165 10.78 -4.55 -2.39
C PRO A 165 12.16 -3.88 -2.34
N THR A 166 12.92 -3.96 -3.43
CA THR A 166 14.25 -3.32 -3.52
C THR A 166 14.14 -1.82 -3.83
N PHE A 167 15.24 -1.08 -3.73
CA PHE A 167 15.29 0.34 -4.14
C PHE A 167 14.87 0.55 -5.61
N SER A 168 15.16 -0.40 -6.50
CA SER A 168 14.73 -0.33 -7.90
C SER A 168 13.20 -0.37 -8.03
N ASN A 169 12.51 -1.05 -7.12
CA ASN A 169 11.05 -1.14 -7.11
C ASN A 169 10.41 0.13 -6.56
N SER A 170 11.03 0.79 -5.57
CA SER A 170 10.45 1.97 -4.90
C SER A 170 10.33 3.19 -5.81
N ILE A 171 11.03 3.22 -6.95
CA ILE A 171 10.95 4.31 -7.94
C ILE A 171 9.50 4.54 -8.41
N HIS A 172 8.70 3.48 -8.54
CA HIS A 172 7.31 3.60 -8.96
C HIS A 172 6.47 4.35 -7.93
N SER A 173 6.59 3.96 -6.65
CA SER A 173 5.93 4.60 -5.53
C SER A 173 6.35 6.07 -5.35
N VAL A 174 7.65 6.35 -5.47
CA VAL A 174 8.20 7.73 -5.40
C VAL A 174 7.71 8.59 -6.57
N SER A 175 7.71 8.04 -7.79
CA SER A 175 7.24 8.77 -8.98
C SER A 175 5.76 9.17 -8.86
N VAL A 176 4.93 8.30 -8.28
CA VAL A 176 3.51 8.59 -8.01
C VAL A 176 3.36 9.67 -6.96
N ILE A 177 4.12 9.61 -5.86
CA ILE A 177 4.14 10.67 -4.85
C ILE A 177 4.43 12.03 -5.50
N GLU A 178 5.46 12.11 -6.34
CA GLU A 178 5.82 13.35 -7.01
C GLU A 178 4.72 13.84 -7.96
N ALA A 179 4.13 12.92 -8.73
CA ALA A 179 3.03 13.23 -9.63
C ALA A 179 1.76 13.70 -8.90
N VAL A 180 1.41 13.10 -7.76
CA VAL A 180 0.30 13.54 -6.90
C VAL A 180 0.54 14.97 -6.42
N ASN A 181 1.73 15.26 -5.89
CA ASN A 181 2.08 16.60 -5.43
C ASN A 181 2.02 17.64 -6.57
N LYS A 182 2.48 17.27 -7.77
CA LYS A 182 2.36 18.12 -8.97
C LYS A 182 0.89 18.34 -9.34
N SER A 183 0.05 17.31 -9.32
CA SER A 183 -1.39 17.45 -9.61
C SER A 183 -2.09 18.37 -8.62
N LEU A 184 -1.84 18.19 -7.30
CA LEU A 184 -2.41 19.02 -6.24
C LEU A 184 -2.05 20.50 -6.43
N LYS A 185 -0.77 20.79 -6.74
CA LYS A 185 -0.30 22.15 -7.04
C LYS A 185 -0.91 22.75 -8.31
N ASN A 186 -1.37 21.92 -9.23
CA ASN A 186 -1.93 22.32 -10.53
C ASN A 186 -3.45 22.11 -10.60
N ASN A 187 -4.16 22.22 -9.47
CA ASN A 187 -5.62 22.15 -9.38
C ASN A 187 -6.21 20.89 -10.03
N GLY A 188 -5.62 19.72 -9.75
CA GLY A 188 -6.15 18.45 -10.24
C GLY A 188 -5.88 18.16 -11.71
N LYS A 189 -4.86 18.78 -12.32
CA LYS A 189 -4.44 18.37 -13.68
C LYS A 189 -3.83 16.98 -13.66
N TRP A 190 -4.17 16.18 -14.68
CA TRP A 190 -3.51 14.91 -14.96
C TRP A 190 -2.01 15.11 -15.20
N ILE A 191 -1.19 14.37 -14.45
CA ILE A 191 0.27 14.33 -14.57
C ILE A 191 0.67 12.96 -15.12
N ARG A 192 1.43 12.96 -16.21
CA ARG A 192 1.98 11.74 -16.81
C ARG A 192 3.28 11.33 -16.10
N LEU A 193 3.48 10.02 -15.94
CA LEU A 193 4.71 9.42 -15.40
C LEU A 193 5.59 8.82 -16.50
#